data_AF-A0A0K8V8T2-F1
#
_entry.id   AF-A0A0K8V8T2-F1
#
_cell.length_a   1.000
_cell.length_b   1.000
_cell.length_c   1.000
_cell.angle_alpha   90.00
_cell.angle_beta   90.00
_cell.angle_gamma   90.00
#
_symmetry.space_group_name_H-M   'P 1'
#
loop_
_entity.id
_entity.type
_entity.pdbx_description
1 polymer ?
#
loop_
_entity_poly.entity_id
_entity_poly.type
_entity_poly.pdbx_seq_one_letter_code
_entity_poly.pdbx_strand_id
1 'polypeptide(L)'
;MQLALVTNIKQYHGLTFNIHTSTCKYASCMTSHMMWTTIQKLFSHIMATNDSTAPVLSEDYNVIWPQNNSAIKLTTFGRQLLQKCAIVNKPDADNISIESFMIQSNDFPLQFGTDTCRVMSQPTQRHTAIREQIASAYPLIHERVLYLYLAFLEHKNKYGNEIERAIYADITLTALVQRLLVKRCAAFYGCIDKYLLITGEKGYGGFCEVGTDEEKAPLQLENVLSYDEIKLSAFLSISSQTEFINDGNRYNEGVIEVDKSKIETEGIVIGMIGGRFQVKEAMEWQDIMITATQNTKENGYGFSTQEAAVANKRNVDYRRIWTDFYEEADLIYEKVKAQHSKRFFIKPNVNYIFDNLMMKKRYAISFDTLLLEAESRGAYLNKQIYIHVVGIGLGSWRAVPQQEKIFLETFGERLQQLLPQLSHISVVHFSYFVSSAWANLQDGSLMLSETHPEGGIKIFMSNRNPSEKLPPEYKNMLVLESYAWAGNALPGNDFWLGALASSGDPAAACSTLISELHNPHINTAMVNGNNLHVVSPRFGMLHIADYAKKILQ
;
A
#
# COMPACT_ATOMS: atom_id res chain seq x y z
N MET A 1 -45.18 -21.30 52.84
CA MET A 1 -44.90 -19.85 52.68
C MET A 1 -45.16 -19.54 51.21
N GLN A 2 -46.28 -18.94 50.76
CA GLN A 2 -47.09 -17.81 51.29
C GLN A 2 -46.23 -16.54 51.50
N LEU A 3 -46.64 -15.34 51.09
CA LEU A 3 -47.91 -14.85 50.48
C LEU A 3 -47.65 -14.31 49.04
N ALA A 4 -48.58 -14.13 48.08
CA ALA A 4 -50.06 -14.11 47.98
C ALA A 4 -50.78 -12.74 48.11
N LEU A 5 -51.04 -12.08 46.96
CA LEU A 5 -52.05 -11.03 46.62
C LEU A 5 -52.06 -10.94 45.06
N VAL A 6 -53.13 -10.95 44.23
CA VAL A 6 -54.62 -10.85 44.37
C VAL A 6 -55.13 -9.40 44.55
N THR A 7 -56.00 -8.78 43.73
CA THR A 7 -56.78 -9.18 42.51
C THR A 7 -56.54 -8.17 41.33
N ASN A 8 -57.39 -7.71 40.37
CA ASN A 8 -58.83 -7.86 40.08
C ASN A 8 -59.27 -7.68 38.58
N ILE A 9 -59.79 -8.75 37.96
CA ILE A 9 -60.93 -8.89 37.02
C ILE A 9 -61.35 -7.74 36.06
N LYS A 10 -61.39 -8.01 34.73
CA LYS A 10 -62.62 -8.05 33.89
C LYS A 10 -62.45 -8.79 32.54
N GLN A 11 -63.55 -9.35 32.03
CA GLN A 11 -63.72 -10.13 30.78
C GLN A 11 -64.06 -9.17 29.58
N TYR A 12 -64.08 -9.55 28.29
CA TYR A 12 -64.78 -10.68 27.64
C TYR A 12 -64.33 -10.97 26.18
N HIS A 13 -64.57 -12.22 25.73
CA HIS A 13 -64.70 -12.79 24.36
C HIS A 13 -63.74 -12.36 23.21
N GLY A 14 -63.30 -13.27 22.32
CA GLY A 14 -63.57 -14.71 22.25
C GLY A 14 -63.09 -15.38 20.94
N LEU A 15 -63.57 -16.61 20.71
CA LEU A 15 -63.43 -17.45 19.50
C LEU A 15 -62.04 -18.04 19.15
N THR A 16 -61.89 -19.28 19.61
CA THR A 16 -61.14 -20.40 19.04
C THR A 16 -61.05 -20.46 17.50
N PHE A 17 -59.91 -20.94 16.97
CA PHE A 17 -59.81 -22.33 16.49
C PHE A 17 -58.35 -22.82 16.50
N ASN A 18 -58.17 -24.13 16.61
CA ASN A 18 -56.87 -24.81 16.67
C ASN A 18 -57.03 -26.23 16.11
N ILE A 19 -56.14 -26.69 15.20
CA ILE A 19 -55.91 -28.10 14.83
C ILE A 19 -54.74 -28.21 13.81
N HIS A 20 -54.05 -29.34 13.84
CA HIS A 20 -52.92 -29.75 12.97
C HIS A 20 -53.34 -29.98 11.48
N THR A 21 -52.48 -30.27 10.48
CA THR A 21 -51.18 -30.99 10.50
C THR A 21 -50.36 -30.78 9.19
N SER A 22 -49.07 -31.14 9.26
CA SER A 22 -48.24 -31.76 8.20
C SER A 22 -47.87 -31.03 6.88
N THR A 23 -46.58 -30.64 6.84
CA THR A 23 -45.55 -30.97 5.82
C THR A 23 -45.47 -30.30 4.42
N CYS A 24 -44.24 -29.82 4.15
CA CYS A 24 -43.48 -29.87 2.87
C CYS A 24 -43.66 -28.78 1.80
N LYS A 25 -42.77 -27.77 1.77
CA LYS A 25 -41.64 -27.61 0.81
C LYS A 25 -40.95 -26.22 0.92
N TYR A 26 -39.69 -26.15 0.45
CA TYR A 26 -38.85 -24.97 0.13
C TYR A 26 -38.72 -23.81 1.15
N ALA A 27 -37.51 -23.65 1.70
CA ALA A 27 -36.70 -22.42 1.58
C ALA A 27 -35.30 -22.64 2.20
N SER A 28 -34.25 -22.60 1.38
CA SER A 28 -32.86 -22.52 1.81
C SER A 28 -32.18 -21.32 1.13
N CYS A 29 -31.07 -20.83 1.70
CA CYS A 29 -30.29 -19.67 1.28
C CYS A 29 -30.95 -18.28 1.46
N MET A 30 -30.63 -17.58 2.58
CA MET A 30 -30.45 -16.11 2.63
C MET A 30 -29.91 -15.61 4.00
N THR A 31 -28.71 -16.04 4.43
CA THR A 31 -28.09 -15.60 5.71
C THR A 31 -26.57 -15.39 5.60
N SER A 32 -26.17 -14.35 4.86
CA SER A 32 -24.79 -13.82 4.88
C SER A 32 -24.78 -12.36 4.41
N HIS A 33 -25.26 -12.12 3.18
CA HIS A 33 -25.18 -10.83 2.49
C HIS A 33 -25.91 -9.68 3.22
N MET A 34 -27.06 -9.95 3.86
CA MET A 34 -27.76 -8.96 4.70
C MET A 34 -26.97 -8.58 5.96
N MET A 35 -26.19 -9.50 6.54
CA MET A 35 -25.47 -9.22 7.78
C MET A 35 -24.30 -8.26 7.51
N TRP A 36 -23.55 -8.46 6.43
CA TRP A 36 -22.43 -7.60 6.06
C TRP A 36 -22.89 -6.19 5.63
N THR A 37 -23.93 -6.10 4.80
CA THR A 37 -24.50 -4.80 4.37
C THR A 37 -25.14 -4.03 5.54
N THR A 38 -25.70 -4.73 6.53
CA THR A 38 -26.20 -4.11 7.77
C THR A 38 -25.06 -3.60 8.64
N ILE A 39 -23.96 -4.36 8.77
CA ILE A 39 -22.75 -3.92 9.49
C ILE A 39 -22.14 -2.67 8.84
N GLN A 40 -21.99 -2.65 7.51
CA GLN A 40 -21.49 -1.47 6.79
C GLN A 40 -22.38 -0.23 6.99
N LYS A 41 -23.72 -0.39 6.94
CA LYS A 41 -24.66 0.71 7.24
C LYS A 41 -24.61 1.15 8.71
N LEU A 42 -24.44 0.23 9.64
CA LEU A 42 -24.34 0.54 11.07
C LEU A 42 -23.07 1.34 11.38
N PHE A 43 -21.93 0.99 10.75
CA PHE A 43 -20.70 1.77 10.88
C PHE A 43 -20.77 3.15 10.22
N SER A 44 -21.49 3.32 9.10
CA SER A 44 -21.65 4.65 8.48
C SER A 44 -22.63 5.56 9.23
N HIS A 45 -23.68 5.02 9.84
CA HIS A 45 -24.72 5.82 10.51
C HIS A 45 -24.36 6.27 11.93
N ILE A 46 -23.27 5.77 12.53
CA ILE A 46 -22.79 6.18 13.86
C ILE A 46 -21.91 7.45 13.81
N MET A 47 -21.53 7.93 12.62
CA MET A 47 -20.71 9.13 12.43
C MET A 47 -21.40 10.12 11.47
N ALA A 48 -22.40 10.85 11.98
CA ALA A 48 -23.04 11.94 11.25
C ALA A 48 -22.05 13.10 11.02
N THR A 49 -21.51 13.19 9.80
CA THR A 49 -20.55 14.24 9.42
C THR A 49 -21.26 15.56 9.12
N ASN A 50 -21.25 16.48 10.09
CA ASN A 50 -21.61 17.87 9.84
C ASN A 50 -20.50 18.56 9.01
N ASP A 51 -20.84 19.08 7.83
CA ASP A 51 -19.89 19.74 6.92
C ASP A 51 -19.33 21.08 7.44
N SER A 52 -19.81 21.57 8.59
CA SER A 52 -19.14 22.65 9.35
C SER A 52 -17.74 22.27 9.87
N THR A 53 -17.33 21.00 9.72
CA THR A 53 -15.99 20.49 10.10
C THR A 53 -14.95 20.59 8.97
N ALA A 54 -15.18 21.44 7.96
CA ALA A 54 -14.27 21.68 6.84
C ALA A 54 -12.80 21.93 7.30
N PRO A 55 -11.85 21.06 6.91
CA PRO A 55 -10.49 21.11 7.40
C PRO A 55 -9.63 22.01 6.51
N VAL A 56 -9.97 23.32 6.45
CA VAL A 56 -8.94 24.35 6.16
C VAL A 56 -7.94 24.27 7.30
N LEU A 57 -6.90 23.45 7.11
CA LEU A 57 -5.95 23.05 8.14
C LEU A 57 -4.94 24.19 8.41
N SER A 58 -4.04 23.98 9.38
CA SER A 58 -3.06 25.01 9.78
C SER A 58 -2.13 25.38 8.62
N GLU A 59 -1.50 26.55 8.70
CA GLU A 59 -0.54 27.03 7.69
C GLU A 59 0.50 25.94 7.34
N ASP A 60 1.06 25.27 8.36
CA ASP A 60 2.00 24.13 8.21
C ASP A 60 1.45 22.96 7.38
N TYR A 61 0.14 22.71 7.42
CA TYR A 61 -0.49 21.64 6.64
C TYR A 61 -0.75 22.08 5.20
N ASN A 62 -1.06 23.36 4.97
CA ASN A 62 -1.34 23.87 3.64
C ASN A 62 -0.07 23.98 2.76
N VAL A 63 1.12 23.76 3.35
CA VAL A 63 2.36 23.55 2.61
C VAL A 63 2.34 22.19 1.90
N ILE A 64 2.28 22.22 0.57
CA ILE A 64 2.43 21.03 -0.27
C ILE A 64 3.81 20.40 -0.01
N TRP A 65 3.84 19.09 0.23
CA TRP A 65 5.07 18.33 0.50
C TRP A 65 5.06 16.98 -0.23
N PRO A 66 6.21 16.49 -0.74
CA PRO A 66 7.51 17.16 -0.78
C PRO A 66 7.58 18.31 -1.79
N GLN A 67 8.45 19.28 -1.52
CA GLN A 67 8.74 20.39 -2.44
C GLN A 67 9.54 19.88 -3.67
N ASN A 68 9.28 20.44 -4.86
CA ASN A 68 10.02 20.05 -6.06
C ASN A 68 11.51 20.34 -5.88
N ASN A 69 12.36 19.45 -6.38
CA ASN A 69 13.82 19.58 -6.35
C ASN A 69 14.43 19.71 -4.94
N SER A 70 13.73 19.21 -3.90
CA SER A 70 14.19 19.20 -2.49
C SER A 70 15.67 18.78 -2.36
N ALA A 71 16.50 19.61 -1.72
CA ALA A 71 17.93 19.37 -1.64
C ALA A 71 18.29 18.27 -0.62
N ILE A 72 18.46 17.03 -1.10
CA ILE A 72 18.79 15.90 -0.22
C ILE A 72 20.28 15.88 0.17
N LYS A 73 20.55 15.62 1.45
CA LYS A 73 21.89 15.56 2.05
C LYS A 73 22.37 14.11 2.15
N LEU A 74 23.51 13.80 1.54
CA LEU A 74 24.19 12.51 1.68
C LEU A 74 25.27 12.58 2.76
N THR A 75 25.27 11.62 3.68
CA THR A 75 26.40 11.34 4.57
C THR A 75 27.54 10.67 3.78
N THR A 76 28.74 10.57 4.37
CA THR A 76 29.86 9.85 3.77
C THR A 76 29.51 8.37 3.52
N PHE A 77 28.84 7.72 4.47
CA PHE A 77 28.36 6.34 4.35
C PHE A 77 27.32 6.21 3.23
N GLY A 78 26.31 7.08 3.21
CA GLY A 78 25.30 7.10 2.15
C GLY A 78 25.90 7.31 0.75
N ARG A 79 26.91 8.19 0.63
CA ARG A 79 27.64 8.40 -0.63
C ARG A 79 28.43 7.16 -1.05
N GLN A 80 29.08 6.44 -0.12
CA GLN A 80 29.81 5.21 -0.41
C GLN A 80 28.89 4.07 -0.88
N LEU A 81 27.73 3.89 -0.24
CA LEU A 81 26.74 2.92 -0.71
C LEU A 81 26.16 3.32 -2.09
N LEU A 82 25.93 4.60 -2.33
CA LEU A 82 25.46 5.08 -3.64
C LEU A 82 26.52 4.91 -4.75
N GLN A 83 27.82 4.98 -4.41
CA GLN A 83 28.90 4.62 -5.33
C GLN A 83 28.87 3.14 -5.70
N LYS A 84 28.54 2.23 -4.76
CA LYS A 84 28.28 0.81 -5.09
C LYS A 84 27.09 0.65 -6.04
N CYS A 85 26.05 1.48 -5.91
CA CYS A 85 24.89 1.48 -6.81
C CYS A 85 25.22 1.87 -8.25
N ALA A 86 26.13 2.82 -8.47
CA ALA A 86 26.47 3.33 -9.80
C ALA A 86 27.07 2.29 -10.78
N ILE A 87 27.51 1.14 -10.26
CA ILE A 87 28.06 0.00 -11.02
C ILE A 87 27.14 -1.24 -11.03
N VAL A 88 25.90 -1.12 -10.55
CA VAL A 88 24.93 -2.23 -10.61
C VAL A 88 24.47 -2.42 -12.06
N ASN A 89 24.67 -3.64 -12.59
CA ASN A 89 24.13 -4.00 -13.90
C ASN A 89 22.60 -4.09 -13.83
N LYS A 90 21.91 -3.43 -14.77
CA LYS A 90 20.49 -3.69 -15.02
C LYS A 90 20.33 -5.12 -15.58
N PRO A 91 19.35 -5.92 -15.13
CA PRO A 91 19.10 -7.24 -15.71
C PRO A 91 18.76 -7.21 -17.19
N ASP A 92 19.05 -8.33 -17.86
CA ASP A 92 18.73 -8.58 -19.26
C ASP A 92 17.22 -8.86 -19.40
N ALA A 93 16.50 -7.88 -19.97
CA ALA A 93 15.07 -7.95 -20.23
C ALA A 93 14.74 -8.61 -21.59
N ASP A 94 15.73 -8.74 -22.49
CA ASP A 94 15.51 -9.23 -23.85
C ASP A 94 15.46 -10.78 -23.87
N ASN A 95 16.31 -11.41 -23.06
CA ASN A 95 16.52 -12.87 -23.02
C ASN A 95 15.65 -13.62 -21.98
N ILE A 96 14.43 -13.15 -21.70
CA ILE A 96 13.49 -13.85 -20.81
C ILE A 96 12.96 -15.16 -21.43
N SER A 97 13.23 -16.28 -20.76
CA SER A 97 12.70 -17.61 -21.09
C SER A 97 11.38 -17.87 -20.36
N ILE A 98 10.27 -17.92 -21.11
CA ILE A 98 8.94 -18.22 -20.55
C ILE A 98 8.82 -19.68 -20.10
N GLU A 99 9.54 -20.61 -20.72
CA GLU A 99 9.59 -22.02 -20.30
C GLU A 99 10.25 -22.16 -18.91
N SER A 100 11.38 -21.49 -18.71
CA SER A 100 12.07 -21.46 -17.42
C SER A 100 11.23 -20.77 -16.33
N PHE A 101 10.51 -19.71 -16.69
CA PHE A 101 9.56 -19.03 -15.81
C PHE A 101 8.41 -19.96 -15.37
N MET A 102 7.82 -20.71 -16.30
CA MET A 102 6.76 -21.69 -15.99
C MET A 102 7.27 -22.86 -15.15
N ILE A 103 8.51 -23.31 -15.35
CA ILE A 103 9.14 -24.31 -14.46
C ILE A 103 9.27 -23.73 -13.04
N GLN A 104 9.87 -22.55 -12.90
CA GLN A 104 10.08 -21.90 -11.59
C GLN A 104 8.76 -21.55 -10.87
N SER A 105 7.68 -21.30 -11.61
CA SER A 105 6.33 -21.18 -11.05
C SER A 105 5.78 -22.51 -10.50
N ASN A 106 6.02 -23.63 -11.19
CA ASN A 106 5.60 -24.96 -10.71
C ASN A 106 6.45 -25.47 -9.53
N ASP A 107 7.72 -25.05 -9.45
CA ASP A 107 8.61 -25.34 -8.32
C ASP A 107 8.36 -24.43 -7.10
N PHE A 108 7.43 -23.47 -7.17
CA PHE A 108 7.10 -22.58 -6.06
C PHE A 108 6.41 -23.36 -4.91
N PRO A 109 6.90 -23.29 -3.65
CA PRO A 109 6.52 -24.24 -2.59
C PRO A 109 5.11 -24.09 -2.01
N LEU A 110 4.36 -23.05 -2.41
CA LEU A 110 2.99 -22.82 -1.94
C LEU A 110 1.98 -22.96 -3.08
N GLN A 111 0.86 -23.62 -2.78
CA GLN A 111 -0.27 -23.71 -3.68
C GLN A 111 -0.83 -22.32 -3.99
N PHE A 112 -1.03 -22.02 -5.28
CA PHE A 112 -1.75 -20.84 -5.74
C PHE A 112 -3.23 -20.91 -5.32
N GLY A 113 -3.83 -19.75 -5.02
CA GLY A 113 -5.26 -19.68 -4.68
C GLY A 113 -6.17 -20.14 -5.82
N THR A 114 -5.75 -19.94 -7.07
CA THR A 114 -6.31 -20.51 -8.30
C THR A 114 -5.22 -20.55 -9.38
N ASP A 115 -5.25 -21.55 -10.26
CA ASP A 115 -4.34 -21.61 -11.41
C ASP A 115 -4.75 -20.69 -12.57
N THR A 116 -5.96 -20.12 -12.57
CA THR A 116 -6.45 -19.27 -13.67
C THR A 116 -5.65 -18.00 -13.90
N CYS A 117 -4.92 -17.53 -12.88
CA CYS A 117 -4.03 -16.36 -12.93
C CYS A 117 -2.57 -16.66 -13.29
N ARG A 118 -2.26 -17.89 -13.73
CA ARG A 118 -0.88 -18.31 -14.05
C ARG A 118 -0.60 -18.23 -15.55
N VAL A 119 0.65 -17.93 -15.90
CA VAL A 119 1.16 -17.84 -17.28
C VAL A 119 0.91 -19.12 -18.08
N MET A 120 1.11 -20.29 -17.46
CA MET A 120 0.88 -21.59 -18.10
C MET A 120 -0.61 -21.89 -18.40
N SER A 121 -1.53 -21.17 -17.75
CA SER A 121 -2.98 -21.27 -17.97
C SER A 121 -3.48 -20.30 -19.05
N GLN A 122 -2.65 -19.35 -19.49
CA GLN A 122 -3.01 -18.39 -20.54
C GLN A 122 -2.83 -19.01 -21.94
N PRO A 123 -3.60 -18.58 -22.96
CA PRO A 123 -3.47 -19.08 -24.32
C PRO A 123 -2.05 -18.92 -24.87
N THR A 124 -1.50 -19.95 -25.50
CA THR A 124 -0.12 -19.95 -26.04
C THR A 124 0.14 -18.84 -27.05
N GLN A 125 -0.91 -18.33 -27.70
CA GLN A 125 -0.83 -17.18 -28.62
C GLN A 125 -0.47 -15.86 -27.91
N ARG A 126 -0.68 -15.76 -26.58
CA ARG A 126 -0.29 -14.60 -25.76
C ARG A 126 1.10 -14.75 -25.13
N HIS A 127 1.75 -15.93 -25.22
CA HIS A 127 3.04 -16.19 -24.57
C HIS A 127 4.15 -15.21 -25.00
N THR A 128 4.15 -14.72 -26.25
CA THR A 128 5.09 -13.67 -26.70
C THR A 128 4.90 -12.35 -25.95
N ALA A 129 3.65 -11.89 -25.79
CA ALA A 129 3.32 -10.67 -25.06
C ALA A 129 3.55 -10.85 -23.55
N ILE A 130 3.22 -12.01 -23.00
CA ILE A 130 3.43 -12.34 -21.59
C ILE A 130 4.93 -12.37 -21.24
N ARG A 131 5.80 -12.86 -22.14
CA ARG A 131 7.26 -12.76 -22.00
C ARG A 131 7.73 -11.31 -21.85
N GLU A 132 7.15 -10.39 -22.64
CA GLU A 132 7.44 -8.95 -22.56
C GLU A 132 6.84 -8.30 -21.30
N GLN A 133 5.71 -8.80 -20.80
CA GLN A 133 5.13 -8.39 -19.51
C GLN A 133 6.02 -8.82 -18.33
N ILE A 134 6.52 -10.07 -18.32
CA ILE A 134 7.52 -10.58 -17.35
C ILE A 134 8.78 -9.72 -17.37
N ALA A 135 9.31 -9.42 -18.58
CA ALA A 135 10.45 -8.54 -18.79
C ALA A 135 10.21 -7.09 -18.29
N SER A 136 8.96 -6.62 -18.34
CA SER A 136 8.59 -5.26 -17.93
C SER A 136 8.43 -5.07 -16.42
N ALA A 137 8.59 -6.12 -15.61
CA ALA A 137 8.44 -6.05 -14.17
C ALA A 137 9.67 -5.43 -13.49
N TYR A 138 9.45 -4.59 -12.47
CA TYR A 138 10.53 -4.15 -11.57
C TYR A 138 10.02 -3.66 -10.20
N PRO A 139 10.85 -3.77 -9.14
CA PRO A 139 10.64 -3.06 -7.90
C PRO A 139 11.00 -1.57 -8.06
N LEU A 140 10.21 -0.69 -7.46
CA LEU A 140 10.40 0.76 -7.52
C LEU A 140 10.18 1.45 -6.16
N ILE A 141 10.94 2.54 -5.95
CA ILE A 141 10.82 3.44 -4.79
C ILE A 141 10.90 4.91 -5.21
N HIS A 142 10.33 5.81 -4.41
CA HIS A 142 10.57 7.26 -4.56
C HIS A 142 11.97 7.66 -4.11
N GLU A 143 12.57 8.70 -4.69
CA GLU A 143 13.94 9.11 -4.37
C GLU A 143 14.16 9.35 -2.86
N ARG A 144 13.23 9.99 -2.14
CA ARG A 144 13.33 10.16 -0.69
C ARG A 144 13.46 8.84 0.08
N VAL A 145 12.84 7.77 -0.43
CA VAL A 145 12.87 6.42 0.18
C VAL A 145 14.24 5.76 -0.01
N LEU A 146 14.93 6.02 -1.13
CA LEU A 146 16.33 5.61 -1.32
C LEU A 146 17.23 6.20 -0.22
N TYR A 147 17.06 7.48 0.11
CA TYR A 147 17.87 8.12 1.16
C TYR A 147 17.48 7.67 2.58
N LEU A 148 16.19 7.39 2.82
CA LEU A 148 15.72 6.70 4.04
C LEU A 148 16.40 5.33 4.19
N TYR A 149 16.51 4.54 3.12
CA TYR A 149 17.19 3.24 3.14
C TYR A 149 18.70 3.40 3.39
N LEU A 150 19.37 4.40 2.79
CA LEU A 150 20.78 4.70 3.09
C LEU A 150 21.00 5.08 4.56
N ALA A 151 20.15 5.95 5.12
CA ALA A 151 20.22 6.36 6.52
C ALA A 151 19.88 5.23 7.50
N PHE A 152 18.96 4.33 7.13
CA PHE A 152 18.66 3.11 7.87
C PHE A 152 19.86 2.16 7.92
N LEU A 153 20.57 1.97 6.81
CA LEU A 153 21.79 1.15 6.79
C LEU A 153 22.93 1.76 7.60
N GLU A 154 23.10 3.09 7.57
CA GLU A 154 24.06 3.80 8.43
C GLU A 154 23.73 3.60 9.91
N HIS A 155 22.45 3.67 10.26
CA HIS A 155 21.94 3.42 11.61
C HIS A 155 22.16 1.97 12.07
N LYS A 156 21.80 0.97 11.26
CA LYS A 156 21.99 -0.46 11.60
C LYS A 156 23.46 -0.85 11.68
N ASN A 157 24.32 -0.26 10.84
CA ASN A 157 25.77 -0.43 10.94
C ASN A 157 26.33 0.17 12.25
N LYS A 158 25.86 1.35 12.66
CA LYS A 158 26.34 2.04 13.88
C LYS A 158 25.76 1.49 15.20
N TYR A 159 24.50 1.07 15.24
CA TYR A 159 23.78 0.72 16.47
C TYR A 159 23.07 -0.65 16.45
N GLY A 160 23.30 -1.48 15.43
CA GLY A 160 22.71 -2.82 15.37
C GLY A 160 23.24 -3.74 16.49
N ASN A 161 22.40 -4.62 17.02
CA ASN A 161 22.82 -5.74 17.88
C ASN A 161 23.55 -6.85 17.08
N GLU A 162 23.84 -8.00 17.67
CA GLU A 162 24.57 -9.08 16.97
C GLU A 162 23.77 -9.69 15.81
N ILE A 163 22.48 -9.93 16.01
CA ILE A 163 21.55 -10.46 15.01
C ILE A 163 21.40 -9.47 13.84
N GLU A 164 21.25 -8.19 14.14
CA GLU A 164 21.20 -7.11 13.14
C GLU A 164 22.52 -6.98 12.38
N ARG A 165 23.67 -6.99 13.06
CA ARG A 165 24.99 -6.84 12.42
C ARG A 165 25.31 -8.02 11.48
N ALA A 166 24.86 -9.23 11.80
CA ALA A 166 25.01 -10.40 10.94
C ALA A 166 24.36 -10.23 9.55
N ILE A 167 23.40 -9.32 9.42
CA ILE A 167 22.71 -9.01 8.15
C ILE A 167 23.18 -7.67 7.56
N TYR A 168 23.31 -6.62 8.38
CA TYR A 168 23.48 -5.25 7.89
C TYR A 168 24.93 -4.74 7.81
N ALA A 169 25.94 -5.48 8.30
CA ALA A 169 27.32 -4.97 8.36
C ALA A 169 27.87 -4.53 7.00
N ASP A 170 27.76 -5.38 5.97
CA ASP A 170 28.33 -5.18 4.63
C ASP A 170 27.29 -5.04 3.51
N ILE A 171 25.99 -5.04 3.85
CA ILE A 171 24.87 -5.08 2.91
C ILE A 171 24.87 -3.88 1.94
N THR A 172 24.55 -4.13 0.67
CA THR A 172 24.33 -3.06 -0.32
C THR A 172 22.87 -2.57 -0.28
N LEU A 173 22.60 -1.39 -0.83
CA LEU A 173 21.23 -0.92 -1.01
C LEU A 173 20.38 -1.92 -1.83
N THR A 174 20.96 -2.53 -2.86
CA THR A 174 20.26 -3.53 -3.69
C THR A 174 20.03 -4.83 -2.93
N ALA A 175 20.94 -5.25 -2.05
CA ALA A 175 20.74 -6.42 -1.18
C ALA A 175 19.69 -6.15 -0.08
N LEU A 176 19.59 -4.93 0.44
CA LEU A 176 18.47 -4.53 1.32
C LEU A 176 17.14 -4.63 0.55
N VAL A 177 17.05 -4.08 -0.67
CA VAL A 177 15.82 -4.22 -1.48
C VAL A 177 15.52 -5.69 -1.79
N GLN A 178 16.52 -6.51 -2.12
CA GLN A 178 16.33 -7.96 -2.30
C GLN A 178 15.71 -8.59 -1.05
N ARG A 179 16.21 -8.24 0.14
CA ARG A 179 15.68 -8.72 1.43
C ARG A 179 14.24 -8.25 1.68
N LEU A 180 13.92 -6.97 1.44
CA LEU A 180 12.56 -6.40 1.52
C LEU A 180 11.57 -7.00 0.50
N LEU A 181 12.06 -7.76 -0.49
CA LEU A 181 11.25 -8.58 -1.41
C LEU A 181 11.10 -10.02 -0.92
N VAL A 182 12.21 -10.75 -0.70
CA VAL A 182 12.20 -12.23 -0.50
C VAL A 182 12.04 -12.71 0.95
N LYS A 183 11.99 -11.80 1.93
CA LYS A 183 11.78 -12.15 3.35
C LYS A 183 10.40 -11.73 3.88
N ARG A 184 9.49 -11.36 2.97
CA ARG A 184 8.07 -11.21 3.27
C ARG A 184 7.42 -12.56 3.53
N CYS A 185 6.31 -12.56 4.27
CA CYS A 185 5.40 -13.71 4.30
C CYS A 185 4.72 -13.87 2.93
N ALA A 186 4.10 -15.02 2.65
CA ALA A 186 3.16 -15.14 1.54
C ALA A 186 1.88 -14.35 1.81
N ALA A 187 1.32 -14.51 3.03
CA ALA A 187 0.18 -13.76 3.53
C ALA A 187 0.48 -13.15 4.91
N PHE A 188 0.00 -11.93 5.17
CA PHE A 188 0.20 -11.21 6.45
C PHE A 188 -0.85 -10.13 6.70
N TYR A 189 -1.69 -10.29 7.74
CA TYR A 189 -2.75 -9.31 8.05
C TYR A 189 -3.33 -9.40 9.47
N GLY A 190 -4.35 -8.57 9.74
CA GLY A 190 -5.07 -8.50 11.01
C GLY A 190 -4.39 -7.60 12.05
N CYS A 191 -4.88 -7.66 13.29
CA CYS A 191 -4.33 -7.00 14.48
C CYS A 191 -3.50 -7.92 15.39
N ILE A 192 -3.37 -9.19 14.99
CA ILE A 192 -2.57 -10.23 15.65
C ILE A 192 -1.56 -10.87 14.68
N ASP A 193 -1.22 -10.16 13.60
CA ASP A 193 -0.17 -10.55 12.65
C ASP A 193 -0.33 -11.99 12.15
N LYS A 194 -1.53 -12.34 11.68
CA LYS A 194 -1.78 -13.68 11.12
C LYS A 194 -0.94 -13.85 9.85
N TYR A 195 -0.12 -14.89 9.81
CA TYR A 195 0.86 -15.10 8.75
C TYR A 195 0.79 -16.49 8.10
N LEU A 196 1.34 -16.56 6.88
CA LEU A 196 1.80 -17.77 6.19
C LEU A 196 3.21 -17.49 5.64
N LEU A 197 4.20 -18.28 6.03
CA LEU A 197 5.57 -18.19 5.49
C LEU A 197 5.70 -18.92 4.15
N ILE A 198 6.71 -18.58 3.35
CA ILE A 198 7.03 -19.26 2.08
C ILE A 198 7.27 -20.76 2.27
N THR A 199 7.81 -21.15 3.42
CA THR A 199 8.07 -22.52 3.86
C THR A 199 6.83 -23.29 4.33
N GLY A 200 5.66 -22.64 4.43
CA GLY A 200 4.37 -23.28 4.71
C GLY A 200 3.83 -23.09 6.13
N GLU A 201 4.65 -22.66 7.10
CA GLU A 201 4.22 -22.43 8.48
C GLU A 201 3.19 -21.29 8.58
N LYS A 202 2.20 -21.49 9.45
CA LYS A 202 1.09 -20.56 9.67
C LYS A 202 0.99 -20.24 11.16
N GLY A 203 0.77 -18.97 11.49
CA GLY A 203 0.70 -18.53 12.88
C GLY A 203 0.11 -17.14 13.05
N TYR A 204 0.34 -16.56 14.24
CA TYR A 204 -0.08 -15.22 14.63
C TYR A 204 0.90 -14.68 15.69
N GLY A 205 1.14 -13.37 15.71
CA GLY A 205 2.09 -12.71 16.60
C GLY A 205 3.56 -13.08 16.33
N GLY A 206 4.43 -12.81 17.30
CA GLY A 206 5.88 -13.15 17.24
C GLY A 206 6.75 -12.20 16.40
N PHE A 207 6.15 -11.19 15.75
CA PHE A 207 6.88 -10.19 14.96
C PHE A 207 7.46 -9.04 15.79
N CYS A 208 7.12 -8.93 17.08
CA CYS A 208 7.71 -7.94 17.99
C CYS A 208 9.15 -8.32 18.38
N GLU A 209 9.43 -9.62 18.39
CA GLU A 209 10.65 -10.23 18.89
C GLU A 209 11.72 -10.39 17.80
N VAL A 210 11.34 -10.37 16.51
CA VAL A 210 12.24 -10.53 15.37
C VAL A 210 13.33 -9.45 15.33
N GLY A 211 14.59 -9.86 15.31
CA GLY A 211 15.76 -8.99 15.41
C GLY A 211 16.18 -8.64 16.85
N THR A 212 15.60 -9.30 17.86
CA THR A 212 15.99 -9.20 19.27
C THR A 212 16.46 -10.56 19.80
N ASP A 213 17.13 -10.56 20.95
CA ASP A 213 17.63 -11.78 21.59
C ASP A 213 16.51 -12.77 22.02
N GLU A 214 15.24 -12.34 21.93
CA GLU A 214 14.04 -13.15 22.18
C GLU A 214 13.42 -13.77 20.90
N GLU A 215 14.01 -13.57 19.72
CA GLU A 215 13.51 -14.14 18.46
C GLU A 215 13.54 -15.67 18.44
N LYS A 216 12.54 -16.30 17.81
CA LYS A 216 12.27 -17.75 17.92
C LYS A 216 11.79 -18.32 16.59
N ALA A 217 12.42 -19.42 16.16
CA ALA A 217 12.07 -20.13 14.94
C ALA A 217 10.54 -20.41 14.84
N PRO A 218 9.90 -20.18 13.67
CA PRO A 218 10.49 -19.75 12.39
C PRO A 218 10.69 -18.22 12.25
N LEU A 219 10.23 -17.43 13.23
CA LEU A 219 10.27 -15.96 13.19
C LEU A 219 11.60 -15.44 13.74
N GLN A 220 12.60 -15.44 12.86
CA GLN A 220 13.96 -14.95 13.10
C GLN A 220 14.35 -13.96 12.01
N LEU A 221 15.21 -12.98 12.33
CA LEU A 221 15.55 -11.90 11.41
C LEU A 221 16.18 -12.42 10.12
N GLU A 222 16.97 -13.50 10.17
CA GLU A 222 17.49 -14.15 8.96
C GLU A 222 16.39 -14.67 8.02
N ASN A 223 15.20 -15.00 8.53
CA ASN A 223 14.13 -15.71 7.82
C ASN A 223 12.93 -14.84 7.45
N VAL A 224 12.61 -13.80 8.23
CA VAL A 224 11.49 -12.87 7.98
C VAL A 224 11.88 -11.40 8.17
N LEU A 225 11.02 -10.48 7.74
CA LEU A 225 11.16 -9.05 8.03
C LEU A 225 10.81 -8.71 9.49
N SER A 226 11.63 -7.88 10.13
CA SER A 226 11.30 -7.18 11.38
C SER A 226 10.32 -6.02 11.16
N TYR A 227 9.66 -5.50 12.21
CA TYR A 227 8.75 -4.35 12.05
C TYR A 227 9.42 -3.08 11.49
N ASP A 228 10.71 -2.87 11.78
CA ASP A 228 11.50 -1.80 11.17
C ASP A 228 11.55 -1.95 9.65
N GLU A 229 11.73 -3.18 9.15
CA GLU A 229 11.80 -3.49 7.73
C GLU A 229 10.43 -3.51 7.05
N ILE A 230 9.38 -3.96 7.75
CA ILE A 230 7.99 -3.88 7.26
C ILE A 230 7.58 -2.41 7.06
N LYS A 231 8.09 -1.50 7.91
CA LYS A 231 7.92 -0.05 7.76
C LYS A 231 8.67 0.51 6.54
N LEU A 232 9.80 -0.08 6.16
CA LEU A 232 10.54 0.29 4.94
C LEU A 232 9.91 -0.29 3.67
N SER A 233 9.48 -1.55 3.70
CA SER A 233 8.84 -2.22 2.56
C SER A 233 7.47 -1.63 2.24
N ALA A 234 6.82 -0.93 3.19
CA ALA A 234 5.61 -0.14 2.96
C ALA A 234 5.79 1.04 1.99
N PHE A 235 7.02 1.31 1.52
CA PHE A 235 7.33 2.22 0.43
C PHE A 235 7.92 1.53 -0.82
N LEU A 236 8.04 0.20 -0.81
CA LEU A 236 8.58 -0.62 -1.90
C LEU A 236 7.46 -1.23 -2.73
N SER A 237 7.17 -0.59 -3.86
CA SER A 237 6.16 -1.04 -4.83
C SER A 237 6.78 -1.98 -5.87
N ILE A 238 5.96 -2.76 -6.57
CA ILE A 238 6.34 -3.51 -7.76
C ILE A 238 5.34 -3.15 -8.86
N SER A 239 5.84 -2.96 -10.08
CA SER A 239 5.03 -2.62 -11.25
C SER A 239 5.43 -3.44 -12.47
N SER A 240 4.45 -3.85 -13.28
CA SER A 240 4.65 -4.49 -14.57
C SER A 240 3.47 -4.22 -15.52
N GLN A 241 3.68 -4.46 -16.81
CA GLN A 241 2.56 -4.79 -17.70
C GLN A 241 2.00 -6.18 -17.34
N THR A 242 0.77 -6.50 -17.74
CA THR A 242 0.11 -7.80 -17.52
C THR A 242 -1.06 -8.01 -18.49
N GLU A 243 -1.45 -9.27 -18.70
CA GLU A 243 -2.81 -9.63 -19.13
C GLU A 243 -3.84 -9.20 -18.08
N PHE A 244 -5.06 -8.89 -18.54
CA PHE A 244 -6.26 -8.81 -17.73
C PHE A 244 -7.20 -9.98 -18.07
N ILE A 245 -7.53 -10.76 -17.04
CA ILE A 245 -8.27 -12.03 -17.11
C ILE A 245 -9.78 -11.77 -17.05
N ASN A 246 -10.18 -10.82 -16.20
CA ASN A 246 -11.53 -10.31 -16.00
C ASN A 246 -11.48 -8.79 -15.74
N ASP A 247 -12.56 -8.21 -15.21
CA ASP A 247 -12.72 -6.77 -15.00
C ASP A 247 -12.05 -6.23 -13.72
N GLY A 248 -11.47 -7.10 -12.90
CA GLY A 248 -10.85 -6.74 -11.62
C GLY A 248 -11.85 -6.55 -10.49
N ASN A 249 -13.11 -6.99 -10.63
CA ASN A 249 -14.09 -6.88 -9.56
C ASN A 249 -13.59 -7.52 -8.25
N ARG A 250 -13.89 -6.91 -7.11
CA ARG A 250 -13.44 -7.40 -5.79
C ARG A 250 -13.86 -8.84 -5.46
N TYR A 251 -14.90 -9.36 -6.11
CA TYR A 251 -15.41 -10.71 -5.94
C TYR A 251 -15.22 -11.56 -7.22
N ASN A 252 -14.18 -11.29 -8.02
CA ASN A 252 -13.97 -12.00 -9.30
C ASN A 252 -13.53 -13.46 -9.15
N GLU A 253 -12.92 -13.84 -8.01
CA GLU A 253 -12.53 -15.22 -7.63
C GLU A 253 -11.75 -16.01 -8.71
N GLY A 254 -11.08 -15.31 -9.63
CA GLY A 254 -10.31 -15.91 -10.72
C GLY A 254 -11.15 -16.42 -11.88
N VAL A 255 -12.44 -16.07 -11.93
CA VAL A 255 -13.32 -16.36 -13.07
C VAL A 255 -12.82 -15.61 -14.30
N ILE A 256 -12.62 -16.31 -15.41
CA ILE A 256 -12.16 -15.72 -16.67
C ILE A 256 -13.34 -15.06 -17.39
N GLU A 257 -13.24 -13.78 -17.75
CA GLU A 257 -14.23 -13.17 -18.65
C GLU A 257 -13.99 -13.68 -20.07
N VAL A 258 -15.02 -14.29 -20.65
CA VAL A 258 -15.02 -14.90 -21.98
C VAL A 258 -15.31 -13.85 -23.06
N ASP A 259 -16.19 -12.89 -22.75
CA ASP A 259 -16.52 -11.76 -23.61
C ASP A 259 -15.51 -10.62 -23.40
N LYS A 260 -14.41 -10.70 -24.14
CA LYS A 260 -13.34 -9.70 -24.14
C LYS A 260 -13.76 -8.31 -24.66
N SER A 261 -15.03 -8.08 -25.02
CA SER A 261 -15.54 -6.73 -25.27
C SER A 261 -15.83 -5.94 -23.99
N LYS A 262 -15.97 -6.62 -22.84
CA LYS A 262 -16.30 -6.00 -21.52
C LYS A 262 -15.08 -5.57 -20.71
N ILE A 263 -13.87 -5.93 -21.12
CA ILE A 263 -12.62 -5.63 -20.40
C ILE A 263 -11.58 -5.03 -21.33
N GLU A 264 -10.65 -4.26 -20.77
CA GLU A 264 -9.32 -4.18 -21.37
C GLU A 264 -8.62 -5.53 -21.19
N THR A 265 -7.83 -5.96 -22.18
CA THR A 265 -7.18 -7.29 -22.19
C THR A 265 -5.73 -7.25 -21.71
N GLU A 266 -5.13 -6.08 -21.69
CA GLU A 266 -3.74 -5.83 -21.31
C GLU A 266 -3.64 -4.44 -20.67
N GLY A 267 -2.70 -4.27 -19.75
CA GLY A 267 -2.52 -3.02 -19.00
C GLY A 267 -1.30 -3.06 -18.11
N ILE A 268 -1.23 -2.12 -17.17
CA ILE A 268 -0.19 -2.02 -16.14
C ILE A 268 -0.83 -2.26 -14.78
N VAL A 269 -0.13 -2.96 -13.88
CA VAL A 269 -0.51 -3.10 -12.47
C VAL A 269 0.64 -2.66 -11.59
N ILE A 270 0.35 -1.87 -10.54
CA ILE A 270 1.28 -1.52 -9.48
C ILE A 270 0.70 -1.83 -8.09
N GLY A 271 1.49 -2.53 -7.26
CA GLY A 271 1.15 -2.81 -5.86
C GLY A 271 1.51 -1.65 -4.94
N MET A 272 0.50 -0.96 -4.41
CA MET A 272 0.64 0.27 -3.62
C MET A 272 0.32 0.03 -2.13
N ILE A 273 1.27 0.29 -1.24
CA ILE A 273 1.16 -0.05 0.18
C ILE A 273 0.81 1.17 1.04
N GLY A 274 -0.36 1.13 1.68
CA GLY A 274 -0.81 2.13 2.64
C GLY A 274 -0.42 1.79 4.09
N GLY A 275 -0.50 2.78 4.98
CA GLY A 275 -0.05 2.61 6.37
C GLY A 275 -0.90 1.65 7.21
N ARG A 276 -0.26 0.91 8.11
CA ARG A 276 -0.88 -0.20 8.87
C ARG A 276 -1.04 0.12 10.36
N PHE A 277 -2.18 0.69 10.74
CA PHE A 277 -2.44 1.09 12.14
C PHE A 277 -2.96 -0.01 13.08
N GLN A 278 -2.93 -1.28 12.66
CA GLN A 278 -3.48 -2.41 13.44
C GLN A 278 -2.53 -2.97 14.52
N VAL A 279 -1.24 -2.63 14.48
CA VAL A 279 -0.27 -2.95 15.54
C VAL A 279 0.18 -1.64 16.17
N LYS A 280 0.18 -1.57 17.51
CA LYS A 280 0.56 -0.35 18.24
C LYS A 280 2.09 -0.21 18.32
N GLU A 281 2.55 1.04 18.36
CA GLU A 281 3.95 1.42 18.65
C GLU A 281 5.01 0.89 17.65
N ALA A 282 4.55 0.31 16.53
CA ALA A 282 5.33 -0.21 15.41
C ALA A 282 4.86 0.39 14.07
N MET A 283 5.71 0.32 13.03
CA MET A 283 5.41 0.84 11.68
C MET A 283 4.94 2.31 11.73
N GLU A 284 3.85 2.68 11.04
CA GLU A 284 3.33 4.06 11.02
C GLU A 284 2.88 4.62 12.39
N TRP A 285 2.64 3.80 13.42
CA TRP A 285 2.31 4.35 14.76
C TRP A 285 3.42 5.24 15.30
N GLN A 286 4.68 4.93 14.97
CA GLN A 286 5.85 5.66 15.45
C GLN A 286 5.94 7.08 14.88
N ASP A 287 5.24 7.40 13.79
CA ASP A 287 5.38 8.68 13.09
C ASP A 287 4.07 9.48 13.05
N ILE A 288 2.91 8.79 13.11
CA ILE A 288 1.58 9.41 12.91
C ILE A 288 0.73 9.37 14.19
N MET A 289 1.00 8.45 15.11
CA MET A 289 0.30 8.38 16.40
C MET A 289 1.15 9.02 17.49
N ILE A 290 0.51 9.83 18.35
CA ILE A 290 1.16 10.48 19.48
C ILE A 290 0.51 9.95 20.76
N THR A 291 1.26 9.20 21.58
CA THR A 291 0.74 8.57 22.82
C THR A 291 1.61 8.90 24.03
N ALA A 292 1.03 8.80 25.23
CA ALA A 292 1.75 9.03 26.50
C ALA A 292 2.88 8.02 26.75
N THR A 293 2.76 6.80 26.21
CA THR A 293 3.73 5.71 26.34
C THR A 293 4.85 5.81 25.32
N GLN A 294 4.51 6.08 24.06
CA GLN A 294 5.45 6.14 22.94
C GLN A 294 6.22 7.46 22.91
N ASN A 295 5.52 8.60 22.91
CA ASN A 295 6.07 9.90 22.51
C ASN A 295 6.74 10.64 23.68
N THR A 296 7.80 10.05 24.20
CA THR A 296 8.58 10.52 25.35
C THR A 296 10.04 10.84 24.95
N LYS A 297 10.69 11.73 25.70
CA LYS A 297 12.14 12.00 25.55
C LYS A 297 13.00 10.76 25.85
N GLU A 298 12.49 9.80 26.63
CA GLU A 298 13.20 8.56 26.94
C GLU A 298 13.24 7.61 25.74
N ASN A 299 12.12 7.50 25.01
CA ASN A 299 12.01 6.76 23.75
C ASN A 299 12.65 7.46 22.54
N GLY A 300 13.24 8.65 22.74
CA GLY A 300 14.00 9.38 21.72
C GLY A 300 13.20 10.46 20.96
N TYR A 301 11.93 10.69 21.30
CA TYR A 301 11.10 11.71 20.66
C TYR A 301 11.45 13.13 21.14
N GLY A 302 11.12 14.14 20.33
CA GLY A 302 11.19 15.55 20.71
C GLY A 302 12.60 16.12 20.83
N PHE A 303 13.59 15.50 20.21
CA PHE A 303 14.95 16.05 20.08
C PHE A 303 15.02 17.03 18.91
N SER A 304 15.69 18.17 19.08
CA SER A 304 16.08 19.00 17.94
C SER A 304 17.19 18.32 17.14
N THR A 305 17.43 18.74 15.90
CA THR A 305 18.53 18.23 15.05
C THR A 305 19.89 18.35 15.76
N GLN A 306 20.11 19.43 16.51
CA GLN A 306 21.34 19.65 17.28
C GLN A 306 21.42 18.75 18.51
N GLU A 307 20.32 18.57 19.26
CA GLU A 307 20.29 17.63 20.40
C GLU A 307 20.51 16.19 19.93
N ALA A 308 19.86 15.78 18.83
CA ALA A 308 19.95 14.43 18.27
C ALA A 308 21.37 14.09 17.80
N ALA A 309 22.05 15.04 17.13
CA ALA A 309 23.42 14.87 16.65
C ALA A 309 24.43 14.59 17.78
N VAL A 310 24.23 15.16 18.98
CA VAL A 310 25.14 14.96 20.13
C VAL A 310 24.69 13.85 21.09
N ALA A 311 23.42 13.42 21.04
CA ALA A 311 22.87 12.45 22.00
C ALA A 311 23.50 11.05 21.91
N ASN A 312 23.94 10.63 20.72
CA ASN A 312 24.59 9.34 20.45
C ASN A 312 23.84 8.09 21.01
N LYS A 313 22.50 8.10 20.97
CA LYS A 313 21.63 6.97 21.39
C LYS A 313 20.95 6.33 20.19
N ARG A 314 20.81 5.00 20.19
CA ARG A 314 20.11 4.23 19.13
C ARG A 314 18.70 4.76 18.87
N ASN A 315 17.87 4.92 19.88
CA ASN A 315 16.48 5.34 19.69
C ASN A 315 16.36 6.79 19.18
N VAL A 316 17.15 7.72 19.72
CA VAL A 316 17.21 9.13 19.23
C VAL A 316 17.66 9.18 17.77
N ASP A 317 18.65 8.40 17.37
CA ASP A 317 19.12 8.35 15.99
C ASP A 317 18.12 7.65 15.06
N TYR A 318 17.46 6.59 15.52
CA TYR A 318 16.38 5.94 14.76
C TYR A 318 15.21 6.90 14.51
N ARG A 319 14.81 7.69 15.51
CA ARG A 319 13.82 8.76 15.35
C ARG A 319 14.31 9.84 14.37
N ARG A 320 15.58 10.26 14.48
CA ARG A 320 16.20 11.24 13.57
C ARG A 320 16.04 10.86 12.09
N ILE A 321 16.21 9.58 11.73
CA ILE A 321 16.02 9.10 10.35
C ILE A 321 14.62 9.43 9.82
N TRP A 322 13.59 9.21 10.64
CA TRP A 322 12.20 9.46 10.25
C TRP A 322 11.85 10.96 10.24
N THR A 323 12.38 11.75 11.20
CA THR A 323 12.23 13.22 11.18
C THR A 323 12.94 13.87 9.99
N ASP A 324 14.11 13.34 9.61
CA ASP A 324 14.87 13.79 8.43
C ASP A 324 14.17 13.39 7.11
N PHE A 325 13.56 12.20 7.04
CA PHE A 325 12.81 11.71 5.87
C PHE A 325 11.52 12.52 5.60
N TYR A 326 10.72 12.77 6.64
CA TYR A 326 9.47 13.53 6.57
C TYR A 326 9.65 15.06 6.66
N GLU A 327 10.86 15.54 6.97
CA GLU A 327 11.13 16.96 7.25
C GLU A 327 10.14 17.53 8.28
N GLU A 328 9.99 16.81 9.40
CA GLU A 328 9.06 17.12 10.48
C GLU A 328 9.70 16.82 11.83
N ALA A 329 9.50 17.68 12.84
CA ALA A 329 10.02 17.43 14.18
C ALA A 329 9.16 16.43 14.95
N ASP A 330 9.80 15.48 15.63
CA ASP A 330 9.10 14.56 16.52
C ASP A 330 8.39 15.29 17.67
N LEU A 331 7.17 14.85 17.99
CA LEU A 331 6.32 15.49 18.98
C LEU A 331 6.29 14.71 20.30
N ILE A 332 6.21 15.45 21.42
CA ILE A 332 6.03 14.92 22.77
C ILE A 332 4.56 15.01 23.16
N TYR A 333 3.96 13.90 23.58
CA TYR A 333 2.53 13.81 23.91
C TYR A 333 2.07 14.89 24.92
N GLU A 334 2.82 15.08 26.00
CA GLU A 334 2.52 16.09 27.04
C GLU A 334 2.46 17.52 26.50
N LYS A 335 3.18 17.83 25.41
CA LYS A 335 3.13 19.15 24.75
C LYS A 335 1.96 19.29 23.77
N VAL A 336 1.39 18.18 23.29
CA VAL A 336 0.35 18.14 22.23
C VAL A 336 -1.05 17.90 22.78
N LYS A 337 -1.20 17.15 23.89
CA LYS A 337 -2.52 16.73 24.43
C LYS A 337 -3.50 17.86 24.79
N ALA A 338 -3.01 19.09 24.96
CA ALA A 338 -3.79 20.29 25.24
C ALA A 338 -3.84 21.26 24.05
N GLN A 339 -3.27 20.90 22.89
CA GLN A 339 -3.31 21.73 21.68
C GLN A 339 -4.60 21.46 20.89
N HIS A 340 -5.44 22.49 20.79
CA HIS A 340 -6.62 22.46 19.93
C HIS A 340 -6.28 23.04 18.55
N SER A 341 -5.60 22.26 17.72
CA SER A 341 -5.31 22.59 16.32
C SER A 341 -5.89 21.55 15.37
N LYS A 342 -6.16 21.92 14.12
CA LYS A 342 -6.71 20.97 13.14
C LYS A 342 -5.72 19.88 12.71
N ARG A 343 -4.40 20.09 12.91
CA ARG A 343 -3.37 19.06 12.68
C ARG A 343 -3.58 17.83 13.57
N PHE A 344 -4.06 18.03 14.80
CA PHE A 344 -4.16 16.98 15.81
C PHE A 344 -5.61 16.53 16.02
N PHE A 345 -5.94 15.34 15.51
CA PHE A 345 -7.22 14.72 15.81
C PHE A 345 -7.15 13.92 17.12
N ILE A 346 -7.70 14.53 18.18
CA ILE A 346 -7.85 13.92 19.50
C ILE A 346 -9.24 13.27 19.58
N LYS A 347 -9.32 11.94 19.55
CA LYS A 347 -10.59 11.22 19.66
C LYS A 347 -10.96 10.97 21.13
N PRO A 348 -12.15 11.38 21.61
CA PRO A 348 -12.58 11.09 22.99
C PRO A 348 -12.52 9.59 23.31
N ASN A 349 -12.08 9.27 24.53
CA ASN A 349 -11.93 7.90 25.05
C ASN A 349 -10.91 7.02 24.27
N VAL A 350 -9.92 7.62 23.62
CA VAL A 350 -8.83 6.88 22.94
C VAL A 350 -7.47 7.43 23.34
N ASN A 351 -6.53 6.54 23.70
CA ASN A 351 -5.24 6.89 24.29
C ASN A 351 -4.17 7.31 23.24
N TYR A 352 -4.58 7.89 22.12
CA TYR A 352 -3.70 8.43 21.09
C TYR A 352 -4.27 9.72 20.47
N ILE A 353 -3.36 10.54 19.96
CA ILE A 353 -3.66 11.68 19.09
C ILE A 353 -3.16 11.30 17.70
N PHE A 354 -3.97 11.54 16.67
CA PHE A 354 -3.60 11.26 15.27
C PHE A 354 -3.11 12.56 14.60
N ASP A 355 -1.89 12.54 14.06
CA ASP A 355 -1.32 13.68 13.32
C ASP A 355 -1.72 13.62 11.83
N ASN A 356 -2.65 14.51 11.45
CA ASN A 356 -3.16 14.59 10.08
C ASN A 356 -2.05 15.00 9.08
N LEU A 357 -1.06 15.82 9.50
CA LEU A 357 0.05 16.25 8.62
C LEU A 357 1.00 15.08 8.34
N MET A 358 1.31 14.27 9.34
CA MET A 358 2.18 13.09 9.14
C MET A 358 1.50 12.04 8.27
N MET A 359 0.18 11.87 8.37
CA MET A 359 -0.57 11.03 7.42
C MET A 359 -0.52 11.58 5.99
N LYS A 360 -0.68 12.90 5.81
CA LYS A 360 -0.49 13.56 4.50
C LYS A 360 0.91 13.32 3.93
N LYS A 361 1.96 13.56 4.70
CA LYS A 361 3.35 13.30 4.28
C LYS A 361 3.59 11.82 3.93
N ARG A 362 3.02 10.88 4.68
CA ARG A 362 3.07 9.43 4.40
C ARG A 362 2.33 9.03 3.11
N TYR A 363 1.24 9.71 2.75
CA TYR A 363 0.54 9.49 1.48
C TYR A 363 1.26 10.11 0.27
N ALA A 364 1.82 11.31 0.42
CA ALA A 364 2.47 12.05 -0.66
C ALA A 364 3.53 11.24 -1.41
N ILE A 365 4.40 10.53 -0.68
CA ILE A 365 5.46 9.68 -1.26
C ILE A 365 4.88 8.53 -2.10
N SER A 366 3.77 7.92 -1.68
CA SER A 366 3.09 6.88 -2.45
C SER A 366 2.43 7.44 -3.71
N PHE A 367 1.87 8.65 -3.67
CA PHE A 367 1.24 9.26 -4.84
C PHE A 367 2.28 9.75 -5.87
N ASP A 368 3.40 10.32 -5.42
CA ASP A 368 4.54 10.62 -6.31
C ASP A 368 5.08 9.33 -6.97
N THR A 369 5.10 8.21 -6.24
CA THR A 369 5.48 6.89 -6.79
C THR A 369 4.53 6.44 -7.90
N LEU A 370 3.21 6.52 -7.66
CA LEU A 370 2.19 6.12 -8.64
C LEU A 370 2.19 7.01 -9.89
N LEU A 371 2.25 8.33 -9.72
CA LEU A 371 2.16 9.29 -10.81
C LEU A 371 3.41 9.27 -11.71
N LEU A 372 4.61 9.18 -11.12
CA LEU A 372 5.85 9.13 -11.89
C LEU A 372 6.08 7.77 -12.57
N GLU A 373 5.57 6.68 -11.99
CA GLU A 373 5.49 5.38 -12.69
C GLU A 373 4.54 5.46 -13.89
N ALA A 374 3.34 6.00 -13.71
CA ALA A 374 2.35 6.13 -14.78
C ALA A 374 2.89 6.96 -15.94
N GLU A 375 3.51 8.11 -15.66
CA GLU A 375 4.18 8.94 -16.68
C GLU A 375 5.28 8.16 -17.40
N SER A 376 6.14 7.46 -16.66
CA SER A 376 7.24 6.70 -17.27
C SER A 376 6.74 5.54 -18.15
N ARG A 377 5.63 4.90 -17.80
CA ARG A 377 5.02 3.82 -18.61
C ARG A 377 4.33 4.39 -19.85
N GLY A 378 3.61 5.49 -19.70
CA GLY A 378 2.98 6.19 -20.83
C GLY A 378 4.01 6.67 -21.86
N ALA A 379 5.08 7.29 -21.39
CA ALA A 379 6.21 7.70 -22.23
C ALA A 379 6.91 6.51 -22.91
N TYR A 380 7.20 5.43 -22.17
CA TYR A 380 7.86 4.23 -22.71
C TYR A 380 7.03 3.52 -23.79
N LEU A 381 5.70 3.46 -23.63
CA LEU A 381 4.79 2.79 -24.56
C LEU A 381 4.20 3.73 -25.63
N ASN A 382 4.51 5.04 -25.58
CA ASN A 382 3.88 6.09 -26.38
C ASN A 382 2.34 6.05 -26.30
N LYS A 383 1.83 6.07 -25.06
CA LYS A 383 0.42 5.92 -24.70
C LYS A 383 0.00 6.92 -23.63
N GLN A 384 -1.17 7.51 -23.80
CA GLN A 384 -1.88 8.12 -22.67
C GLN A 384 -2.37 7.04 -21.69
N ILE A 385 -2.26 7.30 -20.40
CA ILE A 385 -2.62 6.40 -19.30
C ILE A 385 -3.95 6.80 -18.67
N TYR A 386 -4.74 5.78 -18.35
CA TYR A 386 -5.96 5.86 -17.55
C TYR A 386 -5.67 5.23 -16.19
N ILE A 387 -5.43 6.04 -15.15
CA ILE A 387 -5.10 5.53 -13.81
C ILE A 387 -6.37 5.19 -13.04
N HIS A 388 -6.46 3.97 -12.55
CA HIS A 388 -7.45 3.54 -11.55
C HIS A 388 -6.83 3.61 -10.14
N VAL A 389 -7.44 4.42 -9.28
CA VAL A 389 -6.96 4.70 -7.91
C VAL A 389 -7.93 4.12 -6.88
N VAL A 390 -7.41 3.28 -5.99
CA VAL A 390 -8.14 2.76 -4.82
C VAL A 390 -7.53 3.23 -3.50
N GLY A 391 -8.32 3.19 -2.43
CA GLY A 391 -7.92 3.69 -1.11
C GLY A 391 -6.88 2.83 -0.37
N ILE A 392 -5.58 3.05 -0.62
CA ILE A 392 -4.49 2.36 0.08
C ILE A 392 -4.51 2.65 1.60
N GLY A 393 -4.51 1.60 2.42
CA GLY A 393 -4.64 1.68 3.88
C GLY A 393 -6.01 2.15 4.40
N LEU A 394 -6.96 2.52 3.52
CA LEU A 394 -8.28 3.05 3.91
C LEU A 394 -9.33 1.98 4.23
N GLY A 395 -9.00 0.70 4.05
CA GLY A 395 -9.82 -0.43 4.47
C GLY A 395 -9.62 -0.77 5.96
N SER A 396 -9.45 -2.07 6.27
CA SER A 396 -9.29 -2.60 7.63
C SER A 396 -8.06 -2.08 8.40
N TRP A 397 -7.18 -1.28 7.79
CA TRP A 397 -6.05 -0.63 8.46
C TRP A 397 -6.30 0.85 8.82
N ARG A 398 -7.45 1.43 8.44
CA ARG A 398 -7.82 2.80 8.76
C ARG A 398 -7.92 2.99 10.29
N ALA A 399 -7.23 3.98 10.83
CA ALA A 399 -7.31 4.38 12.23
C ALA A 399 -8.46 5.35 12.50
N VAL A 400 -8.65 6.34 11.63
CA VAL A 400 -9.57 7.47 11.84
C VAL A 400 -10.36 7.81 10.57
N PRO A 401 -11.64 8.24 10.67
CA PRO A 401 -12.50 8.39 9.50
C PRO A 401 -11.94 9.34 8.43
N GLN A 402 -11.35 10.46 8.84
CA GLN A 402 -10.89 11.53 7.96
C GLN A 402 -9.65 11.20 7.12
N GLN A 403 -9.02 10.03 7.29
CA GLN A 403 -7.92 9.60 6.41
C GLN A 403 -8.30 9.60 4.92
N GLU A 404 -9.57 9.37 4.60
CA GLU A 404 -10.08 9.40 3.22
C GLU A 404 -10.10 10.84 2.64
N LYS A 405 -10.37 11.84 3.49
CA LYS A 405 -10.28 13.25 3.12
C LYS A 405 -8.82 13.69 2.95
N ILE A 406 -7.94 13.28 3.87
CA ILE A 406 -6.48 13.51 3.79
C ILE A 406 -5.89 12.85 2.54
N PHE A 407 -6.32 11.63 2.20
CA PHE A 407 -5.93 10.91 0.99
C PHE A 407 -6.25 11.71 -0.27
N LEU A 408 -7.53 12.10 -0.45
CA LEU A 408 -8.00 12.78 -1.65
C LEU A 408 -7.35 14.17 -1.80
N GLU A 409 -7.28 14.93 -0.71
CA GLU A 409 -6.61 16.23 -0.66
C GLU A 409 -5.12 16.12 -1.01
N THR A 410 -4.40 15.18 -0.39
CA THR A 410 -2.98 14.95 -0.68
C THR A 410 -2.77 14.49 -2.13
N PHE A 411 -3.64 13.62 -2.67
CA PHE A 411 -3.51 13.17 -4.06
C PHE A 411 -3.70 14.34 -5.02
N GLY A 412 -4.75 15.15 -4.82
CA GLY A 412 -5.01 16.33 -5.64
C GLY A 412 -3.90 17.38 -5.57
N GLU A 413 -3.25 17.56 -4.42
CA GLU A 413 -2.04 18.37 -4.30
C GLU A 413 -0.84 17.77 -5.05
N ARG A 414 -0.56 16.47 -4.91
CA ARG A 414 0.57 15.83 -5.61
C ARG A 414 0.38 15.82 -7.11
N LEU A 415 -0.84 15.56 -7.57
CA LEU A 415 -1.23 15.66 -8.97
C LEU A 415 -0.98 17.07 -9.50
N GLN A 416 -1.44 18.11 -8.81
CA GLN A 416 -1.22 19.51 -9.20
C GLN A 416 0.26 19.93 -9.15
N GLN A 417 1.03 19.43 -8.17
CA GLN A 417 2.45 19.75 -7.99
C GLN A 417 3.36 19.11 -9.06
N LEU A 418 2.98 17.93 -9.55
CA LEU A 418 3.67 17.22 -10.64
C LEU A 418 3.07 17.51 -12.02
N LEU A 419 1.88 18.09 -12.11
CA LEU A 419 1.14 18.37 -13.34
C LEU A 419 1.97 18.92 -14.53
N PRO A 420 2.97 19.82 -14.34
CA PRO A 420 3.78 20.32 -15.45
C PRO A 420 4.62 19.24 -16.17
N GLN A 421 4.86 18.10 -15.53
CA GLN A 421 5.71 16.99 -16.00
C GLN A 421 4.96 15.64 -16.14
N LEU A 422 3.63 15.63 -16.07
CA LEU A 422 2.78 14.44 -16.22
C LEU A 422 2.09 14.45 -17.60
N SER A 423 2.86 14.43 -18.68
CA SER A 423 2.39 14.60 -20.07
C SER A 423 1.62 13.40 -20.67
N HIS A 424 1.73 12.21 -20.08
CA HIS A 424 1.13 10.97 -20.58
C HIS A 424 -0.04 10.46 -19.70
N ILE A 425 -0.59 11.27 -18.79
CA ILE A 425 -1.67 10.86 -17.88
C ILE A 425 -2.94 11.63 -18.19
N SER A 426 -3.79 11.10 -19.06
CA SER A 426 -5.04 11.78 -19.44
C SER A 426 -6.14 11.68 -18.39
N VAL A 427 -6.17 10.60 -17.59
CA VAL A 427 -7.28 10.35 -16.65
C VAL A 427 -6.79 9.80 -15.31
N VAL A 428 -7.36 10.31 -14.22
CA VAL A 428 -7.28 9.72 -12.87
C VAL A 428 -8.70 9.43 -12.37
N HIS A 429 -9.00 8.16 -12.15
CA HIS A 429 -10.31 7.67 -11.70
C HIS A 429 -10.21 7.09 -10.28
N PHE A 430 -10.80 7.79 -9.31
CA PHE A 430 -10.87 7.36 -7.92
C PHE A 430 -12.10 6.47 -7.69
N SER A 431 -11.89 5.19 -7.34
CA SER A 431 -12.97 4.23 -7.06
C SER A 431 -12.93 3.71 -5.61
N TYR A 432 -14.12 3.36 -5.10
CA TYR A 432 -14.41 2.97 -3.71
C TYR A 432 -14.21 4.08 -2.66
N PHE A 433 -14.34 5.35 -3.08
CA PHE A 433 -14.43 6.53 -2.20
C PHE A 433 -15.90 6.94 -2.01
N VAL A 434 -16.23 7.58 -0.88
CA VAL A 434 -17.61 8.00 -0.57
C VAL A 434 -17.97 9.37 -1.18
N SER A 435 -16.99 10.24 -1.36
CA SER A 435 -17.17 11.60 -1.90
C SER A 435 -16.92 11.66 -3.41
N SER A 436 -17.81 12.33 -4.15
CA SER A 436 -17.64 12.66 -5.58
C SER A 436 -16.90 14.00 -5.82
N ALA A 437 -16.54 14.72 -4.76
CA ALA A 437 -15.64 15.87 -4.79
C ALA A 437 -14.96 16.04 -3.43
N TRP A 438 -13.68 16.42 -3.42
CA TRP A 438 -12.95 16.82 -2.22
C TRP A 438 -11.71 17.67 -2.58
N ALA A 439 -11.47 18.76 -1.83
CA ALA A 439 -10.39 19.71 -2.10
C ALA A 439 -10.41 20.24 -3.56
N ASN A 440 -9.35 20.00 -4.34
CA ASN A 440 -9.26 20.35 -5.77
C ASN A 440 -9.67 19.20 -6.72
N LEU A 441 -10.15 18.07 -6.19
CA LEU A 441 -10.70 16.95 -6.97
C LEU A 441 -12.23 17.03 -7.03
N GLN A 442 -12.79 16.82 -8.23
CA GLN A 442 -14.24 16.80 -8.47
C GLN A 442 -14.54 15.88 -9.65
N ASP A 443 -15.59 15.06 -9.53
CA ASP A 443 -16.03 14.18 -10.61
C ASP A 443 -16.33 14.96 -11.90
N GLY A 444 -15.80 14.46 -13.02
CA GLY A 444 -15.94 15.07 -14.34
C GLY A 444 -15.09 16.33 -14.57
N SER A 445 -14.31 16.82 -13.60
CA SER A 445 -13.48 18.02 -13.78
C SER A 445 -12.25 17.76 -14.66
N LEU A 446 -11.62 18.84 -15.14
CA LEU A 446 -10.37 18.83 -15.90
C LEU A 446 -9.34 19.68 -15.15
N MET A 447 -8.27 19.07 -14.66
CA MET A 447 -7.15 19.76 -14.05
C MET A 447 -6.25 20.32 -15.16
N LEU A 448 -6.49 21.58 -15.53
CA LEU A 448 -5.86 22.26 -16.67
C LEU A 448 -4.33 22.38 -16.53
N SER A 449 -3.61 22.14 -17.62
CA SER A 449 -2.16 22.28 -17.72
C SER A 449 -1.74 22.77 -19.09
N GLU A 450 -0.95 23.85 -19.13
CA GLU A 450 -0.40 24.41 -20.38
C GLU A 450 0.66 23.50 -21.03
N THR A 451 1.21 22.52 -20.30
CA THR A 451 2.21 21.57 -20.82
C THR A 451 1.64 20.19 -21.18
N HIS A 452 0.38 19.91 -20.86
CA HIS A 452 -0.24 18.62 -21.18
C HIS A 452 -0.74 18.59 -22.63
N PRO A 453 -0.47 17.54 -23.43
CA PRO A 453 -0.86 17.48 -24.85
C PRO A 453 -2.38 17.54 -25.06
N GLU A 454 -3.18 17.08 -24.08
CA GLU A 454 -4.65 17.17 -24.10
C GLU A 454 -5.20 18.33 -23.25
N GLY A 455 -4.35 19.30 -22.85
CA GLY A 455 -4.73 20.53 -22.13
C GLY A 455 -5.02 20.37 -20.63
N GLY A 456 -5.08 19.13 -20.12
CA GLY A 456 -5.17 18.84 -18.69
C GLY A 456 -5.45 17.36 -18.40
N ILE A 457 -5.59 17.03 -17.12
CA ILE A 457 -5.88 15.67 -16.62
C ILE A 457 -7.34 15.58 -16.18
N LYS A 458 -8.09 14.63 -16.74
CA LYS A 458 -9.50 14.37 -16.42
C LYS A 458 -9.62 13.67 -15.06
N ILE A 459 -10.50 14.17 -14.19
CA ILE A 459 -10.80 13.56 -12.89
C ILE A 459 -12.15 12.84 -12.96
N PHE A 460 -12.20 11.61 -12.43
CA PHE A 460 -13.45 10.90 -12.13
C PHE A 460 -13.45 10.40 -10.68
N MET A 461 -14.59 10.46 -10.02
CA MET A 461 -14.78 10.02 -8.63
C MET A 461 -16.02 9.14 -8.51
N SER A 462 -15.95 7.96 -9.13
CA SER A 462 -17.04 6.98 -9.21
C SER A 462 -16.50 5.55 -9.11
N ASN A 463 -17.40 4.56 -9.03
CA ASN A 463 -17.00 3.15 -8.99
C ASN A 463 -16.98 2.54 -10.39
N ARG A 464 -15.78 2.18 -10.88
CA ARG A 464 -15.56 1.19 -11.94
C ARG A 464 -14.66 0.07 -11.43
N ASN A 465 -14.74 -1.11 -12.03
CA ASN A 465 -13.77 -2.17 -11.76
C ASN A 465 -12.44 -1.85 -12.51
N PRO A 466 -11.26 -2.26 -12.00
CA PRO A 466 -9.95 -1.84 -12.52
C PRO A 466 -9.74 -2.00 -14.02
N SER A 467 -10.07 -3.16 -14.59
CA SER A 467 -9.86 -3.53 -16.00
C SER A 467 -11.16 -3.59 -16.82
N GLU A 468 -12.27 -3.09 -16.28
CA GLU A 468 -13.52 -2.85 -17.01
C GLU A 468 -13.29 -2.01 -18.28
N LYS A 469 -13.94 -2.37 -19.40
CA LYS A 469 -13.67 -1.75 -20.72
C LYS A 469 -13.74 -0.23 -20.66
N LEU A 470 -12.74 0.43 -21.23
CA LEU A 470 -12.73 1.88 -21.34
C LEU A 470 -13.83 2.36 -22.31
N PRO A 471 -14.60 3.42 -21.95
CA PRO A 471 -15.54 4.05 -22.86
C PRO A 471 -14.90 4.46 -24.21
N PRO A 472 -15.68 4.55 -25.31
CA PRO A 472 -15.15 4.78 -26.65
C PRO A 472 -14.26 6.04 -26.84
N GLU A 473 -14.40 7.02 -25.96
CA GLU A 473 -13.57 8.23 -25.89
C GLU A 473 -12.14 7.97 -25.36
N TYR A 474 -11.95 6.95 -24.50
CA TYR A 474 -10.65 6.57 -23.92
C TYR A 474 -10.04 5.30 -24.53
N LYS A 475 -10.69 4.69 -25.53
CA LYS A 475 -10.38 3.35 -26.13
C LYS A 475 -8.93 3.10 -26.60
N ASN A 476 -8.11 4.16 -26.75
CA ASN A 476 -6.73 4.08 -27.21
C ASN A 476 -5.72 4.15 -26.05
N MET A 477 -6.17 4.54 -24.85
CA MET A 477 -5.37 4.68 -23.64
C MET A 477 -5.05 3.31 -23.04
N LEU A 478 -4.03 3.27 -22.19
CA LEU A 478 -3.68 2.06 -21.44
C LEU A 478 -4.13 2.20 -19.99
N VAL A 479 -4.82 1.20 -19.45
CA VAL A 479 -5.22 1.18 -18.04
C VAL A 479 -3.99 0.91 -17.18
N LEU A 480 -3.84 1.71 -16.11
CA LEU A 480 -2.95 1.42 -15.00
C LEU A 480 -3.79 1.17 -13.73
N GLU A 481 -3.85 -0.07 -13.29
CA GLU A 481 -4.44 -0.49 -12.03
C GLU A 481 -3.46 -0.26 -10.88
N SER A 482 -3.87 0.52 -9.88
CA SER A 482 -3.22 0.51 -8.57
C SER A 482 -4.05 -0.33 -7.60
N TYR A 483 -3.45 -1.36 -7.01
CA TYR A 483 -4.10 -2.17 -5.98
C TYR A 483 -3.50 -1.90 -4.60
N ALA A 484 -4.31 -2.01 -3.55
CA ALA A 484 -3.84 -1.91 -2.18
C ALA A 484 -3.13 -3.21 -1.79
N TRP A 485 -1.83 -3.11 -1.45
CA TRP A 485 -0.97 -4.25 -1.13
C TRP A 485 -0.46 -4.22 0.33
N ALA A 486 -0.10 -5.37 0.89
CA ALA A 486 0.51 -5.51 2.21
C ALA A 486 2.06 -5.57 2.18
N GLY A 487 2.70 -4.70 2.96
CA GLY A 487 4.17 -4.56 2.98
C GLY A 487 4.95 -5.78 3.50
N ASN A 488 4.30 -6.73 4.18
CA ASN A 488 4.91 -8.00 4.60
C ASN A 488 4.24 -9.23 3.95
N ALA A 489 3.57 -9.06 2.81
CA ALA A 489 3.02 -10.16 2.03
C ALA A 489 3.63 -10.18 0.61
N LEU A 490 3.55 -11.35 -0.03
CA LEU A 490 3.68 -11.47 -1.48
C LEU A 490 2.49 -10.79 -2.19
N PRO A 491 2.60 -10.51 -3.51
CA PRO A 491 1.44 -10.11 -4.31
C PRO A 491 0.29 -11.10 -4.11
N GLY A 492 -0.94 -10.60 -3.95
CA GLY A 492 -2.11 -11.44 -3.68
C GLY A 492 -2.43 -11.69 -2.20
N ASN A 493 -1.45 -11.69 -1.29
CA ASN A 493 -1.64 -11.79 0.17
C ASN A 493 -2.62 -12.91 0.60
N ASP A 494 -3.89 -12.57 0.86
CA ASP A 494 -5.00 -13.50 1.15
C ASP A 494 -5.16 -14.63 0.11
N PHE A 495 -4.75 -14.38 -1.14
CA PHE A 495 -4.70 -15.36 -2.23
C PHE A 495 -3.98 -16.66 -1.84
N TRP A 496 -2.84 -16.55 -1.15
CA TRP A 496 -2.03 -17.70 -0.71
C TRP A 496 -2.66 -18.50 0.44
N LEU A 497 -3.83 -18.07 0.93
CA LEU A 497 -4.68 -18.80 1.87
C LEU A 497 -5.97 -19.31 1.22
N GLY A 498 -6.15 -19.15 -0.10
CA GLY A 498 -7.37 -19.48 -0.84
C GLY A 498 -8.54 -18.52 -0.60
N ALA A 499 -8.30 -17.34 0.00
CA ALA A 499 -9.34 -16.37 0.33
C ALA A 499 -9.54 -15.36 -0.81
N LEU A 500 -10.02 -15.84 -1.96
CA LEU A 500 -9.98 -15.12 -3.25
C LEU A 500 -10.83 -13.82 -3.33
N ALA A 501 -11.69 -13.57 -2.34
CA ALA A 501 -12.71 -12.52 -2.33
C ALA A 501 -12.65 -11.56 -1.12
N SER A 502 -11.60 -11.62 -0.28
CA SER A 502 -11.54 -10.89 0.99
C SER A 502 -11.18 -9.39 0.86
N SER A 503 -10.17 -9.08 0.05
CA SER A 503 -9.48 -7.78 0.04
C SER A 503 -9.14 -7.34 -1.39
N GLY A 504 -8.32 -6.29 -1.54
CA GLY A 504 -7.85 -5.84 -2.86
C GLY A 504 -6.74 -6.74 -3.41
N ASP A 505 -5.86 -7.23 -2.54
CA ASP A 505 -4.75 -8.10 -2.91
C ASP A 505 -5.18 -9.34 -3.71
N PRO A 506 -6.12 -10.21 -3.26
CA PRO A 506 -6.51 -11.39 -4.00
C PRO A 506 -7.34 -11.06 -5.23
N ALA A 507 -8.10 -9.95 -5.23
CA ALA A 507 -8.87 -9.53 -6.39
C ALA A 507 -7.93 -9.24 -7.58
N ALA A 508 -6.88 -8.44 -7.35
CA ALA A 508 -5.85 -8.13 -8.33
C ALA A 508 -5.02 -9.38 -8.72
N ALA A 509 -4.70 -10.26 -7.77
CA ALA A 509 -3.99 -11.51 -8.07
C ALA A 509 -4.84 -12.54 -8.83
N CYS A 510 -6.17 -12.43 -8.79
CA CYS A 510 -7.10 -13.27 -9.55
C CYS A 510 -7.47 -12.67 -10.93
N SER A 511 -7.43 -11.34 -11.08
CA SER A 511 -7.75 -10.64 -12.33
C SER A 511 -6.55 -10.46 -13.26
N THR A 512 -5.33 -10.65 -12.77
CA THR A 512 -4.07 -10.37 -13.49
C THR A 512 -3.02 -11.46 -13.22
N LEU A 513 -1.80 -11.32 -13.75
CA LEU A 513 -0.72 -12.31 -13.58
C LEU A 513 0.26 -11.99 -12.43
N ILE A 514 -0.05 -11.03 -11.54
CA ILE A 514 0.89 -10.54 -10.52
C ILE A 514 1.35 -11.58 -9.49
N SER A 515 0.57 -12.65 -9.28
CA SER A 515 0.94 -13.78 -8.41
C SER A 515 2.22 -14.49 -8.86
N GLU A 516 2.60 -14.34 -10.14
CA GLU A 516 3.86 -14.78 -10.71
C GLU A 516 4.75 -13.59 -11.13
N LEU A 517 4.21 -12.62 -11.89
CA LEU A 517 4.99 -11.52 -12.47
C LEU A 517 5.60 -10.57 -11.45
N HIS A 518 4.95 -10.36 -10.30
CA HIS A 518 5.46 -9.52 -9.20
C HIS A 518 6.09 -10.36 -8.08
N ASN A 519 6.14 -11.70 -8.21
CA ASN A 519 6.62 -12.58 -7.16
C ASN A 519 8.15 -12.75 -7.26
N PRO A 520 8.95 -12.28 -6.28
CA PRO A 520 10.42 -12.30 -6.34
C PRO A 520 11.03 -13.70 -6.22
N HIS A 521 10.22 -14.73 -5.94
CA HIS A 521 10.64 -16.14 -5.96
C HIS A 521 10.37 -16.83 -7.30
N ILE A 522 9.56 -16.22 -8.19
CA ILE A 522 9.22 -16.74 -9.51
C ILE A 522 9.84 -15.88 -10.60
N ASN A 523 9.56 -14.57 -10.62
CA ASN A 523 10.20 -13.61 -11.52
C ASN A 523 11.57 -13.15 -10.97
N THR A 524 12.45 -14.09 -10.59
CA THR A 524 13.77 -13.75 -10.01
C THR A 524 14.66 -12.93 -10.94
N ALA A 525 14.48 -13.06 -12.27
CA ALA A 525 15.23 -12.31 -13.27
C ALA A 525 14.96 -10.79 -13.20
N MET A 526 13.71 -10.39 -12.94
CA MET A 526 13.28 -8.98 -13.03
C MET A 526 12.77 -8.39 -11.71
N VAL A 527 12.21 -9.19 -10.81
CA VAL A 527 11.78 -8.76 -9.47
C VAL A 527 12.88 -9.04 -8.45
N ASN A 528 13.98 -8.30 -8.60
CA ASN A 528 15.13 -8.35 -7.69
C ASN A 528 15.69 -6.96 -7.42
N GLY A 529 16.47 -6.83 -6.34
CA GLY A 529 17.03 -5.55 -5.91
C GLY A 529 18.05 -4.92 -6.86
N ASN A 530 18.64 -5.68 -7.80
CA ASN A 530 19.49 -5.13 -8.84
C ASN A 530 18.67 -4.51 -10.00
N ASN A 531 17.38 -4.86 -10.14
CA ASN A 531 16.44 -4.19 -11.03
C ASN A 531 15.69 -3.01 -10.37
N LEU A 532 16.17 -2.51 -9.22
CA LEU A 532 15.55 -1.37 -8.55
C LEU A 532 15.50 -0.16 -9.48
N HIS A 533 14.30 0.38 -9.66
CA HIS A 533 14.09 1.68 -10.28
C HIS A 533 13.73 2.73 -9.22
N VAL A 534 14.06 3.99 -9.50
CA VAL A 534 13.88 5.14 -8.60
C VAL A 534 13.09 6.21 -9.34
N VAL A 535 11.90 6.55 -8.85
CA VAL A 535 11.20 7.74 -9.34
C VAL A 535 11.77 8.99 -8.68
N SER A 536 11.90 10.05 -9.47
CA SER A 536 12.38 11.34 -9.04
C SER A 536 11.62 12.44 -9.76
N PRO A 537 11.00 13.40 -9.05
CA PRO A 537 10.45 14.60 -9.68
C PRO A 537 11.49 15.33 -10.57
N ARG A 538 12.78 15.25 -10.22
CA ARG A 538 13.89 15.88 -10.97
C ARG A 538 14.26 15.16 -12.26
N PHE A 539 14.10 13.84 -12.33
CA PHE A 539 14.71 13.01 -13.37
C PHE A 539 13.78 11.99 -14.03
N GLY A 540 12.49 11.97 -13.67
CA GLY A 540 11.56 10.91 -14.07
C GLY A 540 11.88 9.59 -13.38
N MET A 541 11.66 8.48 -14.08
CA MET A 541 12.05 7.14 -13.63
C MET A 541 13.45 6.79 -14.15
N LEU A 542 14.32 6.26 -13.28
CA LEU A 542 15.64 5.74 -13.67
C LEU A 542 15.95 4.41 -12.99
N HIS A 543 16.76 3.57 -13.64
CA HIS A 543 17.41 2.45 -12.97
C HIS A 543 18.37 2.96 -11.89
N ILE A 544 18.52 2.21 -10.79
CA ILE A 544 19.33 2.60 -9.62
C ILE A 544 20.76 3.02 -9.97
N ALA A 545 21.40 2.42 -10.98
CA ALA A 545 22.75 2.79 -11.37
C ALA A 545 22.79 4.16 -12.07
N ASP A 546 21.82 4.48 -12.91
CA ASP A 546 21.77 5.76 -13.63
C ASP A 546 21.28 6.91 -12.75
N TYR A 547 20.38 6.61 -11.81
CA TYR A 547 20.05 7.53 -10.71
C TYR A 547 21.29 7.85 -9.86
N ALA A 548 22.04 6.82 -9.44
CA ALA A 548 23.26 7.00 -8.66
C ALA A 548 24.31 7.83 -9.41
N LYS A 549 24.54 7.58 -10.70
CA LYS A 549 25.45 8.40 -11.55
C LYS A 549 25.05 9.87 -11.55
N LYS A 550 23.76 10.21 -11.71
CA LYS A 550 23.26 11.60 -11.70
C LYS A 550 23.36 12.33 -10.35
N ILE A 551 23.44 11.59 -9.24
CA ILE A 551 23.55 12.17 -7.87
C ILE A 551 25.02 12.26 -7.40
N LEU A 552 25.93 11.56 -8.06
CA LEU A 552 27.36 11.54 -7.74
C LEU A 552 28.21 12.48 -8.62
N GLN A 553 27.62 13.00 -9.70
CA GLN A 553 28.11 14.11 -10.52
C GLN A 553 27.87 15.45 -9.82
#